data_AF-A0A646IJT2-F1
#
_entry.id   AF-A0A646IJT2-F1
#
_cell.length_a   1.000
_cell.length_b   1.000
_cell.length_c   1.000
_cell.angle_alpha   90.00
_cell.angle_beta   90.00
_cell.angle_gamma   90.00
#
_symmetry.space_group_name_H-M   'P 1'
#
loop_
_entity.id
_entity.type
_entity.pdbx_description
1 polymer ?
#
loop_
_entity_poly.entity_id
_entity_poly.type
_entity_poly.pdbx_seq_one_letter_code
_entity_poly.pdbx_strand_id
1 'polypeptide(L)'
;GEDSPPWEPAPKISRAELAREAKLSTSQVGMIERIHAQAAAEVVEAVKAGVISISAAAAVADLPEEEQRAAAAGGKDELKQAAKRVRESKRKPRAPKPEAAEMDFEEPDEEQIASRDAEVLSALEQLGEDAPALR
;
A
#
# COMPACT_ATOMS: atom_id res chain seq x y z
N GLY A 1 13.50 4.57 -50.64
CA GLY A 1 12.05 4.45 -50.38
C GLY A 1 11.94 3.88 -49.00
N GLU A 2 11.55 4.71 -48.05
CA GLU A 2 11.42 4.36 -46.64
C GLU A 2 10.19 3.45 -46.47
N ASP A 3 10.45 2.17 -46.20
CA ASP A 3 9.42 1.16 -45.91
C ASP A 3 9.21 1.15 -44.39
N SER A 4 8.32 2.04 -43.92
CA SER A 4 7.90 2.10 -42.53
C SER A 4 6.47 1.56 -42.42
N PRO A 5 6.20 0.55 -41.58
CA PRO A 5 4.90 -0.13 -41.54
C PRO A 5 3.75 0.79 -41.05
N PRO A 6 2.51 0.58 -41.53
CA PRO A 6 1.39 1.54 -41.45
C PRO A 6 0.61 1.56 -40.12
N TRP A 7 1.08 0.89 -39.07
CA TRP A 7 0.41 0.95 -37.78
C TRP A 7 1.12 1.98 -36.91
N GLU A 8 0.35 2.99 -36.48
CA GLU A 8 0.83 4.00 -35.53
C GLU A 8 1.45 3.32 -34.30
N PRO A 9 2.54 3.86 -33.72
CA PRO A 9 3.08 3.32 -32.48
C PRO A 9 1.95 3.28 -31.45
N ALA A 10 1.73 2.10 -30.86
CA ALA A 10 0.68 1.88 -29.87
C ALA A 10 0.68 3.06 -28.87
N PRO A 11 -0.48 3.68 -28.59
CA PRO A 11 -0.54 4.83 -27.72
C PRO A 11 0.21 4.49 -26.42
N LYS A 12 1.12 5.37 -26.01
CA LYS A 12 1.90 5.21 -24.78
C LYS A 12 0.92 5.41 -23.63
N ILE A 13 0.15 4.37 -23.30
CA ILE A 13 -0.76 4.35 -22.16
C ILE A 13 0.09 4.76 -20.96
N SER A 14 -0.29 5.87 -20.34
CA SER A 14 0.44 6.38 -19.18
C SER A 14 0.32 5.37 -18.04
N ARG A 15 1.37 5.20 -17.23
CA ARG A 15 1.29 4.38 -16.00
C ARG A 15 0.10 4.76 -15.13
N ALA A 16 -0.29 6.04 -15.15
CA ALA A 16 -1.45 6.55 -14.43
C ALA A 16 -2.79 6.06 -14.99
N GLU A 17 -2.91 5.87 -16.31
CA GLU A 17 -4.12 5.34 -16.94
C GLU A 17 -4.26 3.83 -16.70
N LEU A 18 -3.15 3.09 -16.83
CA LEU A 18 -3.13 1.66 -16.53
C LEU A 18 -3.50 1.39 -15.06
N ALA A 19 -3.04 2.23 -14.14
CA ALA A 19 -3.39 2.13 -12.72
C ALA A 19 -4.88 2.38 -12.46
N ARG A 20 -5.49 3.39 -13.11
CA ARG A 20 -6.93 3.66 -12.98
C ARG A 20 -7.78 2.50 -13.49
N GLU A 21 -7.42 1.93 -14.63
CA GLU A 21 -8.10 0.76 -15.20
C GLU A 21 -8.01 -0.47 -14.27
N ALA A 22 -6.85 -0.64 -13.63
CA ALA A 22 -6.64 -1.67 -12.61
C ALA A 22 -7.22 -1.33 -11.23
N LYS A 23 -7.93 -0.19 -11.08
CA LYS A 23 -8.44 0.35 -9.81
C LYS A 23 -7.35 0.53 -8.73
N LEU A 24 -6.11 0.75 -9.14
CA LEU A 24 -4.95 0.94 -8.26
C LEU A 24 -4.75 2.42 -7.95
N SER A 25 -4.57 2.72 -6.66
CA SER A 25 -4.15 4.05 -6.21
C SER A 25 -2.69 4.34 -6.58
N THR A 26 -2.34 5.62 -6.71
CA THR A 26 -0.94 6.06 -6.93
C THR A 26 0.03 5.50 -5.89
N SER A 27 -0.43 5.35 -4.64
CA SER A 27 0.36 4.73 -3.57
C SER A 27 0.66 3.25 -3.84
N GLN A 28 -0.35 2.48 -4.30
CA GLN A 28 -0.16 1.08 -4.68
C GLN A 28 0.77 0.93 -5.86
N VAL A 29 0.67 1.81 -6.86
CA VAL A 29 1.60 1.82 -8.00
C VAL A 29 3.03 2.02 -7.51
N GLY A 30 3.29 3.01 -6.65
CA GLY A 30 4.63 3.23 -6.10
C GLY A 30 5.15 2.07 -5.25
N MET A 31 4.28 1.35 -4.54
CA MET A 31 4.66 0.11 -3.85
C MET A 31 5.06 -1.00 -4.83
N ILE A 32 4.29 -1.20 -5.90
CA ILE A 32 4.57 -2.20 -6.92
C ILE A 32 5.88 -1.89 -7.64
N GLU A 33 6.12 -0.63 -8.00
CA GLU A 33 7.38 -0.20 -8.63
C GLU A 33 8.58 -0.47 -7.72
N ARG A 34 8.46 -0.21 -6.41
CA ARG A 34 9.52 -0.52 -5.44
C ARG A 34 9.80 -2.02 -5.35
N ILE A 35 8.74 -2.83 -5.25
CA ILE A 35 8.86 -4.30 -5.23
C ILE A 35 9.58 -4.77 -6.51
N HIS A 36 9.17 -4.27 -7.66
CA HIS A 36 9.79 -4.66 -8.93
C HIS A 36 11.26 -4.24 -9.05
N ALA A 37 11.64 -3.11 -8.47
CA ALA A 37 13.01 -2.58 -8.57
C ALA A 37 13.99 -3.17 -7.56
N GLN A 38 13.53 -3.56 -6.37
CA GLN A 38 14.40 -3.83 -5.22
C GLN A 38 14.13 -5.16 -4.52
N ALA A 39 13.00 -5.81 -4.78
CA ALA A 39 12.67 -7.06 -4.09
C ALA A 39 13.44 -8.24 -4.70
N ALA A 40 13.94 -9.14 -3.84
CA ALA A 40 14.47 -10.42 -4.25
C ALA A 40 13.41 -11.23 -5.02
N ALA A 41 13.85 -12.06 -5.96
CA ALA A 41 12.97 -12.80 -6.86
C ALA A 41 11.95 -13.66 -6.08
N GLU A 42 12.39 -14.26 -4.98
CA GLU A 42 11.57 -15.09 -4.10
C GLU A 42 10.44 -14.28 -3.41
N VAL A 43 10.70 -13.01 -3.07
CA VAL A 43 9.69 -12.10 -2.51
C VAL A 43 8.66 -11.72 -3.57
N VAL A 44 9.10 -11.50 -4.82
CA VAL A 44 8.20 -11.21 -5.95
C VAL A 44 7.27 -12.40 -6.22
N GLU A 45 7.81 -13.62 -6.21
CA GLU A 45 7.01 -14.84 -6.36
C GLU A 45 6.01 -15.01 -5.21
N ALA A 46 6.41 -14.71 -3.97
CA ALA A 46 5.51 -14.73 -2.82
C ALA A 46 4.33 -13.74 -2.96
N VAL A 47 4.54 -12.58 -3.58
CA VAL A 47 3.47 -11.63 -3.90
C VAL A 47 2.55 -12.18 -4.98
N LYS A 48 3.10 -12.71 -6.08
CA LYS A 48 2.31 -13.29 -7.17
C LYS A 48 1.47 -14.48 -6.71
N ALA A 49 2.02 -15.29 -5.81
CA ALA A 49 1.34 -16.41 -5.18
C ALA A 49 0.34 -15.99 -4.09
N GLY A 50 0.24 -14.70 -3.74
CA GLY A 50 -0.65 -14.19 -2.71
C GLY A 50 -0.27 -14.60 -1.28
N VAL A 51 0.97 -15.05 -1.06
CA VAL A 51 1.48 -15.48 0.25
C VAL A 51 1.60 -14.28 1.20
N ILE A 52 2.02 -13.13 0.65
CA ILE A 52 2.11 -11.85 1.34
C ILE A 52 1.43 -10.74 0.53
N SER A 53 0.93 -9.72 1.23
CA SER A 53 0.29 -8.57 0.57
C SER A 53 1.32 -7.62 -0.06
N ILE A 54 0.88 -6.83 -1.04
CA ILE A 54 1.70 -5.78 -1.69
C ILE A 54 2.36 -4.87 -0.65
N SER A 55 1.60 -4.41 0.35
CA SER A 55 2.15 -3.53 1.39
C SER A 55 3.16 -4.23 2.31
N ALA A 56 3.05 -5.55 2.51
CA ALA A 56 4.03 -6.30 3.29
C ALA A 56 5.33 -6.49 2.49
N ALA A 57 5.20 -6.89 1.23
CA ALA A 57 6.33 -7.02 0.31
C ALA A 57 7.06 -5.70 0.09
N ALA A 58 6.33 -4.59 -0.02
CA ALA A 58 6.90 -3.26 -0.16
C ALA A 58 7.73 -2.83 1.07
N ALA A 59 7.43 -3.36 2.26
CA ALA A 59 8.23 -3.15 3.45
C ALA A 59 9.45 -4.10 3.48
N VAL A 60 9.29 -5.36 3.07
CA VAL A 60 10.43 -6.30 2.94
C VAL A 60 11.43 -5.79 1.90
N ALA A 61 10.98 -5.17 0.81
CA ALA A 61 11.83 -4.56 -0.22
C ALA A 61 12.71 -3.41 0.31
N ASP A 62 12.41 -2.84 1.48
CA ASP A 62 13.26 -1.84 2.13
C ASP A 62 14.45 -2.46 2.89
N LEU A 63 14.48 -3.79 3.06
CA LEU A 63 15.59 -4.51 3.69
C LEU A 63 16.73 -4.80 2.69
N PRO A 64 17.95 -5.04 3.18
CA PRO A 64 19.03 -5.59 2.36
C PRO A 64 18.62 -6.89 1.68
N GLU A 65 19.10 -7.11 0.45
CA GLU A 65 18.71 -8.27 -0.38
C GLU A 65 18.95 -9.62 0.31
N GLU A 66 20.03 -9.73 1.09
CA GLU A 66 20.33 -10.93 1.88
C GLU A 66 19.23 -11.23 2.92
N GLU A 67 18.76 -10.21 3.64
CA GLU A 67 17.67 -10.36 4.61
C GLU A 67 16.34 -10.69 3.93
N GLN A 68 16.10 -10.15 2.74
CA GLN A 68 14.91 -10.48 1.95
C GLN A 68 14.89 -11.97 1.58
N ARG A 69 16.02 -12.51 1.11
CA ARG A 69 16.16 -13.94 0.77
C ARG A 69 16.02 -14.81 2.01
N ALA A 70 16.63 -14.42 3.12
CA ALA A 70 16.49 -15.14 4.39
C ALA A 70 15.03 -15.19 4.84
N ALA A 71 14.32 -14.06 4.76
CA ALA A 71 12.91 -14.00 5.08
C ALA A 71 12.06 -14.87 4.15
N ALA A 72 12.36 -14.86 2.84
CA ALA A 72 11.67 -15.71 1.87
C ALA A 72 11.93 -17.21 2.09
N ALA A 73 13.17 -17.58 2.47
CA ALA A 73 13.53 -18.95 2.81
C ALA A 73 12.82 -19.46 4.07
N GLY A 74 12.55 -18.58 5.04
CA GLY A 74 11.72 -18.87 6.21
C GLY A 74 10.21 -18.98 5.90
N GLY A 75 9.80 -18.67 4.67
CA GLY A 75 8.42 -18.81 4.21
C GLY A 75 7.49 -17.70 4.68
N LYS A 76 6.18 -18.00 4.69
CA LYS A 76 5.11 -17.01 4.88
C LYS A 76 5.22 -16.23 6.19
N ASP A 77 5.47 -16.93 7.28
CA ASP A 77 5.46 -16.31 8.61
C ASP A 77 6.70 -15.44 8.81
N GLU A 78 7.86 -15.88 8.32
CA GLU A 78 9.09 -15.09 8.38
C GLU A 78 8.98 -13.83 7.52
N LEU A 79 8.44 -13.92 6.29
CA LEU A 79 8.16 -12.74 5.46
C LEU A 79 7.24 -11.72 6.15
N LYS A 80 6.21 -12.20 6.85
CA LYS A 80 5.31 -11.33 7.62
C LYS A 80 6.01 -10.67 8.80
N GLN A 81 6.84 -11.44 9.53
CA GLN A 81 7.59 -10.91 10.67
C GLN A 81 8.63 -9.88 10.22
N ALA A 82 9.35 -10.14 9.13
CA ALA A 82 10.28 -9.20 8.53
C ALA A 82 9.56 -7.89 8.14
N ALA A 83 8.41 -7.98 7.45
CA ALA A 83 7.60 -6.82 7.09
C ALA A 83 7.13 -6.02 8.33
N LYS A 84 6.70 -6.72 9.39
CA LYS A 84 6.29 -6.10 10.65
C LYS A 84 7.46 -5.37 11.32
N ARG A 85 8.61 -6.03 11.43
CA ARG A 85 9.84 -5.46 11.99
C ARG A 85 10.24 -4.18 11.28
N VAL A 86 10.25 -4.17 9.94
CA VAL A 86 10.56 -2.97 9.15
C VAL A 86 9.62 -1.81 9.48
N ARG A 87 8.32 -2.09 9.55
CA ARG A 87 7.30 -1.07 9.85
C ARG A 87 7.47 -0.52 11.25
N GLU A 88 7.77 -1.37 12.22
CA GLU A 88 8.04 -0.97 13.59
C GLU A 88 9.33 -0.14 13.70
N SER A 89 10.41 -0.53 13.00
CA SER A 89 11.64 0.26 12.94
C SER A 89 11.45 1.63 12.28
N LYS A 90 10.54 1.74 11.30
CA LYS A 90 10.18 3.02 10.67
C LYS A 90 9.22 3.86 11.50
N ARG A 91 8.48 3.27 12.45
CA ARG A 91 7.72 4.02 13.45
C ARG A 91 8.72 4.63 14.44
N LYS A 92 9.00 5.93 14.25
CA LYS A 92 9.88 6.76 15.09
C LYS A 92 9.69 6.44 16.58
N PRO A 93 10.75 6.38 17.42
CA PRO A 93 10.58 6.29 18.86
C PRO A 93 9.74 7.50 19.29
N ARG A 94 8.56 7.26 19.90
CA ARG A 94 7.88 8.32 20.63
C ARG A 94 8.88 8.77 21.71
N ALA A 95 9.32 10.03 21.64
CA ALA A 95 10.09 10.64 22.72
C ALA A 95 9.37 10.35 24.04
N PRO A 96 10.07 10.06 25.14
CA PRO A 96 9.44 9.74 26.41
C PRO A 96 8.62 10.96 26.84
N LYS A 97 7.29 10.85 26.75
CA LYS A 97 6.38 11.77 27.41
C LYS A 97 6.51 11.49 28.91
N PRO A 98 6.69 12.51 29.78
CA PRO A 98 6.64 12.28 31.21
C PRO A 98 5.25 11.73 31.54
N GLU A 99 5.26 10.58 32.22
CA GLU A 99 4.18 9.96 32.99
C GLU A 99 2.79 10.60 32.83
N ALA A 100 2.06 10.17 31.80
CA ALA A 100 0.63 10.38 31.70
C ALA A 100 0.02 9.26 30.84
N ALA A 101 -0.53 8.29 31.56
CA ALA A 101 -1.46 7.24 31.14
C ALA A 101 -1.02 6.33 29.98
N GLU A 102 -0.97 5.04 30.28
CA GLU A 102 -1.08 3.94 29.34
C GLU A 102 -2.24 4.23 28.37
N MET A 103 -1.92 4.69 27.17
CA MET A 103 -2.86 4.57 26.05
C MET A 103 -2.56 3.21 25.44
N ASP A 104 -3.25 2.22 25.99
CA ASP A 104 -3.58 1.00 25.27
C ASP A 104 -4.06 1.42 23.88
N PHE A 105 -3.46 0.85 22.82
CA PHE A 105 -4.16 0.85 21.54
C PHE A 105 -5.26 -0.20 21.69
N GLU A 106 -6.32 0.14 22.42
CA GLU A 106 -7.59 -0.53 22.28
C GLU A 106 -7.94 -0.41 20.78
N GLU A 107 -8.16 -1.57 20.14
CA GLU A 107 -8.91 -1.56 18.89
C GLU A 107 -10.15 -0.71 19.14
N PRO A 108 -10.45 0.29 18.28
CA PRO A 108 -11.61 1.13 18.51
C PRO A 108 -12.82 0.22 18.63
N ASP A 109 -13.52 0.32 19.76
CA ASP A 109 -14.73 -0.44 19.99
C ASP A 109 -15.76 -0.17 18.89
N GLU A 110 -16.72 -1.08 18.70
CA GLU A 110 -17.71 -0.98 17.63
C GLU A 110 -18.54 0.32 17.71
N GLU A 111 -18.67 0.90 18.90
CA GLU A 111 -19.39 2.15 19.15
C GLU A 111 -18.61 3.38 18.64
N GLN A 112 -17.30 3.40 18.81
CA GLN A 112 -16.40 4.43 18.28
C GLN A 112 -16.27 4.36 16.77
N ILE A 113 -16.31 3.14 16.20
CA ILE A 113 -16.37 2.94 14.75
C ILE A 113 -17.72 3.45 14.22
N ALA A 114 -18.84 3.08 14.84
CA ALA A 114 -20.17 3.54 14.45
C ALA A 114 -20.33 5.06 14.55
N SER A 115 -19.71 5.70 15.54
CA SER A 115 -19.70 7.15 15.70
C SER A 115 -18.95 7.86 14.56
N ARG A 116 -17.78 7.34 14.17
CA ARG A 116 -17.03 7.86 13.00
C ARG A 116 -17.78 7.64 11.69
N ASP A 117 -18.43 6.50 11.53
CA ASP A 117 -19.22 6.21 10.33
C ASP A 117 -20.45 7.13 10.23
N ALA A 118 -21.11 7.43 11.35
CA ALA A 118 -22.19 8.41 11.41
C ALA A 118 -21.71 9.83 11.07
N GLU A 119 -20.52 10.22 11.54
CA GLU A 119 -19.91 11.51 11.22
C GLU A 119 -19.57 11.62 9.72
N VAL A 120 -19.06 10.55 9.12
CA VAL A 120 -18.78 10.48 7.67
C VAL A 120 -20.08 10.56 6.85
N LEU A 121 -21.15 9.88 7.28
CA LEU A 121 -22.46 9.95 6.62
C LEU A 121 -23.05 11.37 6.69
N SER A 122 -22.97 12.03 7.85
CA SER A 122 -23.41 13.42 8.00
C SER A 122 -22.60 14.38 7.12
N ALA A 123 -21.29 14.17 7.00
CA ALA A 123 -20.44 14.98 6.13
C ALA A 123 -20.78 14.77 4.64
N LEU A 124 -21.11 13.54 4.24
CA LEU A 124 -21.53 13.22 2.88
C LEU A 124 -22.90 13.83 2.53
N GLU A 125 -23.83 13.85 3.49
CA GLU A 125 -25.14 14.49 3.32
C GLU A 125 -25.00 16.01 3.19
N GLN A 126 -24.16 16.65 4.01
CA GLN A 126 -23.83 18.07 3.88
C GLN A 126 -23.18 18.41 2.54
N LEU A 127 -22.33 17.52 2.00
CA LEU A 127 -21.72 17.67 0.67
C LEU A 127 -22.71 17.40 -0.48
N GLY A 128 -23.75 16.59 -0.24
CA GLY A 128 -24.82 16.31 -1.19
C GLY A 128 -25.85 17.44 -1.29
N GLU A 129 -26.05 18.19 -0.21
CA GLU A 129 -26.96 19.35 -0.14
C GLU A 129 -26.40 20.58 -0.91
N ASP A 130 -25.08 20.72 -1.00
CA ASP A 130 -24.38 21.82 -1.69
C ASP A 130 -24.00 21.52 -3.15
N ALA A 131 -24.54 20.45 -3.76
CA ALA A 131 -24.36 20.22 -5.19
C ALA A 131 -25.25 21.20 -5.98
N PRO A 132 -24.71 22.24 -6.67
CA PRO A 132 -25.52 23.03 -7.56
C PRO A 132 -26.05 22.10 -8.65
N ALA A 133 -27.36 21.94 -8.72
CA ALA A 133 -28.03 21.28 -9.82
C ALA A 133 -27.61 22.00 -11.12
N LEU A 134 -26.69 21.38 -11.86
CA LEU A 134 -26.33 21.81 -13.20
C LEU A 134 -27.55 21.55 -14.09
N ARG A 135 -28.34 22.59 -14.29
CA ARG A 135 -29.33 22.72 -15.35
C ARG A 135 -28.85 23.75 -16.37
#